data_AF-J3DIN2-F1
#
_entry.id   AF-J3DIN2-F1
#
_cell.length_a   1.000
_cell.length_b   1.000
_cell.length_c   1.000
_cell.angle_alpha   90.00
_cell.angle_beta   90.00
_cell.angle_gamma   90.00
#
_symmetry.space_group_name_H-M   'P 1'
#
loop_
_entity.id
_entity.type
_entity.pdbx_description
1 polymer ?
#
loop_
_entity_poly.entity_id
_entity_poly.type
_entity_poly.pdbx_seq_one_letter_code
_entity_poly.pdbx_strand_id
1 'polypeptide(L)'
;MPGEGLSLFLSSSKSDRGHQGRSVSVPVLIRLCPVQAYEVWLSLSQLQAGPVFCGIDRWGNLSTEVLHPYGVARVLRRALTRAWPV
;
A
#
# COMPACT_ATOMS: atom_id res chain seq x y z
N MET A 1 -12.94 11.22 2.07
CA MET A 1 -14.20 10.85 2.75
C MET A 1 -13.80 10.13 4.03
N PRO A 2 -13.67 10.83 5.16
CA PRO A 2 -13.24 10.17 6.40
C PRO A 2 -14.30 9.17 6.85
N GLY A 3 -13.94 7.89 6.97
CA GLY A 3 -14.82 6.85 7.52
C GLY A 3 -15.53 5.95 6.52
N GLU A 4 -15.35 6.15 5.21
CA GLU A 4 -15.81 5.19 4.20
C GLU A 4 -14.72 4.16 3.90
N GLY A 5 -15.11 2.89 3.71
CA GLY A 5 -14.20 1.83 3.30
C GLY A 5 -13.62 2.09 1.91
N LEU A 6 -12.49 1.46 1.60
CA LEU A 6 -11.83 1.59 0.30
C LEU A 6 -12.14 0.39 -0.60
N SER A 7 -12.27 0.58 -1.91
CA SER A 7 -12.47 -0.51 -2.87
C SER A 7 -11.24 -0.65 -3.76
N LEU A 8 -10.61 -1.81 -3.75
CA LEU A 8 -9.45 -2.14 -4.58
C LEU A 8 -9.87 -3.00 -5.75
N PHE A 9 -9.54 -2.59 -6.97
CA PHE A 9 -9.68 -3.46 -8.14
C PHE A 9 -8.42 -4.30 -8.34
N LEU A 10 -8.58 -5.63 -8.36
CA LEU A 10 -7.54 -6.59 -8.70
C LEU A 10 -7.81 -7.11 -10.10
N SER A 11 -6.92 -6.80 -11.05
CA SER A 11 -7.07 -7.20 -12.46
C SER A 11 -6.93 -8.71 -12.67
N SER A 12 -6.29 -9.42 -11.75
CA SER A 12 -6.18 -10.87 -11.77
C SER A 12 -6.05 -11.42 -10.37
N SER A 13 -6.48 -12.66 -10.20
CA SER A 13 -6.23 -13.44 -8.98
C SER A 13 -5.89 -14.87 -9.35
N LYS A 14 -5.18 -15.58 -8.48
CA LYS A 14 -4.81 -16.99 -8.72
C LYS A 14 -6.03 -17.90 -8.95
N SER A 15 -7.19 -17.52 -8.41
CA SER A 15 -8.47 -18.23 -8.59
C SER A 15 -9.29 -17.73 -9.79
N ASP A 16 -8.88 -16.65 -10.45
CA ASP A 16 -9.62 -16.06 -11.58
C ASP A 16 -9.14 -16.65 -12.91
N ARG A 17 -9.73 -17.79 -13.29
CA ARG A 17 -9.46 -18.46 -14.56
C ARG A 17 -10.00 -17.69 -15.77
N GLY A 18 -10.92 -16.75 -15.56
CA GLY A 18 -11.58 -15.99 -16.63
C GLY A 18 -10.96 -14.62 -16.90
N HIS A 19 -9.95 -14.20 -16.11
CA HIS A 19 -9.35 -12.87 -16.16
C HIS A 19 -10.38 -11.72 -16.06
N GLN A 20 -11.47 -11.95 -15.33
CA GLN A 20 -12.52 -10.94 -15.17
C GLN A 20 -12.13 -9.86 -14.16
N GLY A 21 -11.13 -10.13 -13.32
CA GLY A 21 -10.76 -9.27 -12.21
C GLY A 21 -11.82 -9.26 -11.12
N ARG A 22 -11.50 -8.62 -9.99
CA ARG A 22 -12.38 -8.54 -8.83
C ARG A 22 -12.12 -7.27 -8.03
N SER A 23 -13.18 -6.65 -7.56
CA SER A 23 -13.10 -5.63 -6.51
C SER A 23 -13.07 -6.26 -5.11
N VAL A 24 -12.19 -5.76 -4.26
CA VAL A 24 -12.04 -6.16 -2.85
C VAL A 24 -12.30 -4.94 -1.98
N SER A 25 -13.26 -5.07 -1.05
CA SER A 25 -13.52 -4.05 -0.05
C SER A 25 -12.48 -4.10 1.06
N VAL A 26 -11.97 -2.95 1.44
CA VAL A 26 -10.99 -2.70 2.50
C VAL A 26 -11.73 -1.94 3.62
N PRO A 27 -11.97 -2.59 4.76
CA PRO A 27 -12.75 -1.99 5.83
C PRO A 27 -11.95 -0.92 6.58
N VAL A 28 -12.67 0.04 7.15
CA VAL A 28 -12.14 0.94 8.18
C VAL A 28 -12.00 0.14 9.48
N LEU A 29 -10.85 0.23 10.14
CA LEU A 29 -10.57 -0.46 11.41
C LEU A 29 -10.26 0.56 12.51
N ILE A 30 -10.42 0.16 13.78
CA ILE A 30 -10.08 1.01 14.94
C ILE A 30 -8.57 1.03 15.18
N ARG A 31 -7.87 -0.07 14.91
CA ARG A 31 -6.41 -0.19 15.04
C ARG A 31 -5.82 -0.66 13.72
N LEU A 32 -4.64 -0.13 13.38
CA LEU A 32 -3.93 -0.44 12.13
C LEU A 32 -4.84 -0.31 10.90
N CYS A 33 -5.63 0.77 10.86
CA CYS A 33 -6.62 1.00 9.82
C CYS A 33 -5.94 1.14 8.44
N PRO A 34 -6.21 0.24 7.48
CA PRO A 34 -5.60 0.31 6.16
C PRO A 34 -6.05 1.54 5.36
N VAL A 35 -7.31 1.96 5.53
CA VAL A 35 -7.85 3.17 4.90
C VAL A 35 -7.11 4.40 5.39
N GLN A 36 -6.98 4.56 6.71
CA GLN A 36 -6.24 5.67 7.30
C GLN A 36 -4.76 5.64 6.91
N ALA A 37 -4.12 4.47 6.92
CA ALA A 37 -2.73 4.34 6.52
C ALA A 37 -2.52 4.75 5.05
N TYR A 38 -3.46 4.40 4.17
CA TYR A 38 -3.46 4.80 2.77
C TYR A 38 -3.64 6.32 2.59
N GLU A 39 -4.60 6.93 3.29
CA GLU A 39 -4.83 8.37 3.23
C GLU A 39 -3.63 9.17 3.74
N VAL A 40 -3.03 8.75 4.87
CA VAL A 40 -1.80 9.35 5.41
C VAL A 40 -0.67 9.22 4.40
N TRP A 41 -0.52 8.07 3.76
CA TRP A 41 0.49 7.87 2.73
C TRP A 41 0.29 8.79 1.52
N LEU A 42 -0.93 8.93 1.00
CA LEU A 42 -1.20 9.85 -0.11
C LEU A 42 -0.90 11.30 0.26
N SER A 43 -1.25 11.72 1.48
CA SER A 43 -0.97 13.07 1.97
C SER A 43 0.54 13.35 2.07
N LEU A 44 1.33 12.37 2.53
CA LEU A 44 2.79 12.51 2.64
C LEU A 44 3.50 12.42 1.29
N SER A 45 3.06 11.49 0.44
CA SER A 45 3.72 11.21 -0.84
C SER A 45 3.33 12.19 -1.94
N GLN A 46 2.21 12.91 -1.77
CA GLN A 46 1.65 13.84 -2.77
C GLN A 46 1.38 13.17 -4.13
N LEU A 47 1.25 11.84 -4.15
CA LEU A 47 0.97 11.08 -5.36
C LEU A 47 -0.40 11.46 -5.90
N GLN A 48 -0.42 11.97 -7.13
CA GLN A 48 -1.65 12.26 -7.87
C GLN A 48 -2.00 11.13 -8.87
N ALA A 49 -1.00 10.35 -9.27
CA ALA A 49 -1.12 9.24 -10.21
C ALA A 49 0.04 8.25 -10.05
N GLY A 50 -0.10 7.08 -10.66
CA GLY A 50 0.94 6.05 -10.68
C GLY A 50 0.81 5.02 -9.55
N PRO A 51 1.89 4.27 -9.26
CA PRO A 51 1.85 3.19 -8.30
C PRO A 51 1.78 3.73 -6.87
N VAL A 52 0.74 3.34 -6.13
CA VAL A 52 0.58 3.67 -4.70
C VAL A 52 1.81 3.22 -3.90
N PHE A 53 2.26 1.98 -4.15
CA PHE A 53 3.51 1.47 -3.60
C PHE A 53 4.62 1.75 -4.60
N CYS A 54 5.17 2.97 -4.56
CA CYS A 54 6.31 3.36 -5.37
C CYS A 54 7.64 3.11 -4.64
N GLY A 55 8.73 3.02 -5.41
CA GLY A 55 10.08 2.93 -4.85
C GLY A 55 10.44 4.18 -4.03
N ILE A 56 11.20 4.01 -2.94
CA ILE A 56 11.77 5.13 -2.17
C ILE A 56 13.28 4.94 -2.12
N ASP A 57 14.04 5.95 -2.55
CA ASP A 57 15.50 5.91 -2.49
C ASP A 57 16.02 6.17 -1.05
N ARG A 58 17.35 6.17 -0.88
CA ARG A 58 17.98 6.39 0.44
C ARG A 58 17.86 7.83 0.95
N TRP A 59 17.49 8.78 0.10
CA TRP A 59 17.32 10.20 0.42
C TRP A 59 15.86 10.59 0.65
N GLY A 60 14.92 9.67 0.40
CA GLY A 60 13.49 9.90 0.60
C GLY A 60 12.76 10.34 -0.67
N ASN A 61 13.41 10.29 -1.84
CA ASN A 61 12.72 10.59 -3.09
C ASN A 61 11.87 9.41 -3.54
N LEU A 62 10.69 9.73 -4.06
CA LEU A 62 9.76 8.75 -4.62
C LEU A 62 10.12 8.47 -6.09
N SER A 63 10.10 7.19 -6.45
CA SER A 63 10.21 6.73 -7.83
C SER A 63 8.86 6.86 -8.54
N THR A 64 8.89 7.02 -9.85
CA THR A 64 7.70 6.88 -10.72
C THR A 64 7.34 5.40 -10.96
N GLU A 65 8.27 4.48 -10.65
CA GLU A 65 8.10 3.05 -10.82
C GLU A 65 7.53 2.37 -9.58
N VAL A 66 6.86 1.23 -9.82
CA VAL A 66 6.32 0.39 -8.75
C VAL A 66 7.45 -0.16 -7.88
N LEU A 67 7.21 -0.21 -6.57
CA LEU A 67 8.11 -0.84 -5.63
C LEU A 67 8.29 -2.31 -6.02
N HIS A 68 9.55 -2.72 -6.22
CA HIS A 68 9.87 -4.13 -6.46
C HIS A 68 9.31 -4.99 -5.30
N PRO A 69 8.68 -6.16 -5.54
CA PRO A 69 8.09 -7.00 -4.49
C PRO A 69 9.03 -7.30 -3.31
N TYR A 70 10.30 -7.63 -3.57
CA TYR A 70 11.33 -7.80 -2.51
C TYR A 70 11.58 -6.55 -1.65
N GLY A 71 11.24 -5.35 -2.15
CA GLY A 71 11.30 -4.09 -1.43
C GLY A 71 10.35 -4.04 -0.23
N VAL A 72 9.15 -4.62 -0.36
CA VAL A 72 8.14 -4.68 0.73
C VAL A 72 8.74 -5.35 1.97
N ALA A 73 9.38 -6.51 1.78
CA ALA A 73 9.97 -7.25 2.88
C ALA A 73 11.07 -6.44 3.61
N ARG A 74 11.83 -5.62 2.88
CA ARG A 74 12.87 -4.75 3.46
C ARG A 74 12.25 -3.59 4.26
N VAL A 75 11.16 -2.99 3.77
CA VAL A 75 10.43 -1.94 4.51
C VAL A 75 9.87 -2.51 5.81
N LEU A 76 9.18 -3.65 5.73
CA LEU A 76 8.61 -4.32 6.90
C LEU A 76 9.67 -4.68 7.93
N ARG A 77 10.81 -5.27 7.52
CA ARG A 77 11.92 -5.56 8.43
C ARG A 77 12.41 -4.31 9.16
N ARG A 78 12.66 -3.22 8.43
CA ARG A 78 13.12 -1.96 9.04
C ARG A 78 12.10 -1.38 10.03
N ALA A 79 10.82 -1.42 9.70
CA ALA A 79 9.76 -0.93 10.59
C ALA A 79 9.67 -1.77 11.87
N LEU A 80 9.70 -3.10 11.74
CA LEU A 80 9.60 -4.02 12.86
C LEU A 80 10.82 -3.96 13.78
N THR A 81 12.04 -3.89 13.23
CA THR A 81 13.27 -3.73 14.03
C THR A 81 13.30 -2.42 14.81
N ARG A 82 12.65 -1.36 14.32
CA ARG A 82 12.56 -0.08 15.05
C ARG A 82 11.47 -0.08 16.12
N ALA A 83 10.35 -0.76 15.84
CA ALA A 83 9.18 -0.78 16.73
C ALA A 83 9.34 -1.78 17.89
N TRP A 84 10.16 -2.82 17.70
CA TRP A 84 10.41 -3.83 18.71
C TRP A 84 11.89 -3.76 19.15
N PRO A 85 12.20 -3.25 20.34
CA PRO A 85 13.55 -3.39 20.89
C PRO A 85 13.79 -4.89 21.14
N VAL A 86 14.77 -5.45 20.43
CA VAL A 86 15.43 -6.69 20.86
C VAL A 86 16.21 -6.42 22.15
#